data_AF-A0A1B7W7P6-F1
#
_entry.id   AF-A0A1B7W7P6-F1
#
_cell.length_a   1.000
_cell.length_b   1.000
_cell.length_c   1.000
_cell.angle_alpha   90.00
_cell.angle_beta   90.00
_cell.angle_gamma   90.00
#
_symmetry.space_group_name_H-M   'P 1'
#
loop_
_entity.id
_entity.type
_entity.pdbx_description
1 polymer ?
#
loop_
_entity_poly.entity_id
_entity_poly.type
_entity_poly.pdbx_seq_one_letter_code
_entity_poly.pdbx_strand_id
1 'polypeptide(L)'
;MKSKAKKRGISRCPKLLDTKIYKTGQTRGADDDVIYQNRVSRTSTVLIPYDRWPNCANTPNGELNFENGFIVIISPETYFCNDNIDQELKSSGLHLGINTLVFYETRTDWNKYNPEIMGWTAAQSRREPLGGQYVARVPATTSVENGGKIIRGFNTTSSKGAGIRLYEYASSEMISNCRLQLEFFYWCCFDSENTSIENGMSADDIRQRKEYIQSECQKFDLLDRHKLIEARIINQDGLTICPLCLEKLSSRGFFSRLEQAEGRKVSDLTVTQINLFHIEELKYGVYNHRPYNLGWGHHHCNVVVKDSGITETIEWMYRVVKVNIDNGYFTPENKSS
;
A
#
# COMPACT_ATOMS: atom_id res chain seq x y z
N MET A 1 26.70 -47.62 -6.70
CA MET A 1 26.15 -46.49 -5.91
C MET A 1 25.97 -45.28 -6.84
N LYS A 2 24.75 -45.01 -7.31
CA LYS A 2 24.47 -43.78 -8.06
C LYS A 2 24.01 -42.73 -7.05
N SER A 3 24.84 -41.73 -6.76
CA SER A 3 24.43 -40.58 -5.96
C SER A 3 23.37 -39.80 -6.74
N LYS A 4 22.14 -39.75 -6.22
CA LYS A 4 21.13 -38.82 -6.70
C LYS A 4 21.58 -37.42 -6.29
N ALA A 5 22.16 -36.67 -7.23
CA ALA A 5 22.36 -35.25 -7.07
C ALA A 5 20.98 -34.61 -6.81
N LYS A 6 20.77 -34.14 -5.58
CA LYS A 6 19.58 -33.38 -5.19
C LYS A 6 19.56 -32.14 -6.09
N LYS A 7 18.56 -31.97 -6.95
CA LYS A 7 18.36 -30.70 -7.69
C LYS A 7 18.37 -29.58 -6.66
N ARG A 8 19.43 -28.78 -6.62
CA ARG A 8 19.53 -27.64 -5.72
C ARG A 8 18.51 -26.63 -6.24
N GLY A 9 17.47 -26.37 -5.45
CA GLY A 9 16.52 -25.31 -5.78
C GLY A 9 17.23 -23.95 -5.81
N ILE A 10 16.73 -23.01 -6.59
CA ILE A 10 17.27 -21.65 -6.67
C ILE A 10 17.24 -21.04 -5.27
N SER A 11 18.38 -20.52 -4.83
CA SER A 11 18.51 -19.93 -3.49
C SER A 11 17.60 -18.71 -3.32
N ARG A 12 17.11 -18.48 -2.11
CA ARG A 12 16.34 -17.27 -1.78
C ARG A 12 17.27 -16.10 -1.52
N CYS A 13 16.72 -14.89 -1.67
CA CYS A 13 17.34 -13.67 -1.16
C CYS A 13 17.61 -13.75 0.35
N PRO A 14 18.51 -12.89 0.87
CA PRO A 14 18.70 -12.78 2.31
C PRO A 14 17.37 -12.47 3.01
N LYS A 15 17.16 -13.04 4.20
CA LYS A 15 15.85 -13.06 4.88
C LYS A 15 15.18 -11.70 5.02
N LEU A 16 15.96 -10.65 5.31
CA LEU A 16 15.44 -9.29 5.45
C LEU A 16 14.91 -8.72 4.12
N LEU A 17 15.64 -8.93 3.03
CA LEU A 17 15.21 -8.56 1.69
C LEU A 17 13.97 -9.34 1.26
N ASP A 18 13.98 -10.67 1.42
CA ASP A 18 12.85 -11.56 1.08
C ASP A 18 11.58 -11.13 1.84
N THR A 19 11.71 -10.85 3.13
CA THR A 19 10.60 -10.36 3.96
C THR A 19 10.09 -9.00 3.49
N LYS A 20 10.99 -8.12 3.04
CA LYS A 20 10.62 -6.78 2.57
C LYS A 20 9.86 -6.84 1.24
N ILE A 21 10.34 -7.64 0.30
CA ILE A 21 9.65 -7.92 -0.98
C ILE A 21 8.30 -8.59 -0.73
N TYR A 22 8.24 -9.59 0.16
CA TYR A 22 6.98 -10.22 0.53
C TYR A 22 5.96 -9.19 1.06
N LYS A 23 6.38 -8.29 1.94
CA LYS A 23 5.53 -7.25 2.56
C LYS A 23 5.03 -6.17 1.58
N THR A 24 5.54 -6.08 0.35
CA THR A 24 5.03 -5.09 -0.62
C THR A 24 3.63 -5.43 -1.11
N GLY A 25 3.29 -6.72 -1.17
CA GLY A 25 1.95 -7.21 -1.48
C GLY A 25 0.95 -7.08 -0.32
N GLN A 26 1.30 -6.37 0.76
CA GLN A 26 0.43 -6.14 1.91
C GLN A 26 0.06 -4.65 2.05
N THR A 27 -1.12 -4.39 2.59
CA THR A 27 -1.58 -3.03 2.97
C THR A 27 -0.91 -2.55 4.25
N ARG A 28 -0.94 -1.22 4.48
CA ARG A 28 -0.41 -0.57 5.68
C ARG A 28 -1.26 0.64 6.06
N GLY A 29 -1.11 1.12 7.29
CA GLY A 29 -1.70 2.40 7.71
C GLY A 29 -3.19 2.32 8.08
N ALA A 30 -3.68 1.14 8.42
CA ALA A 30 -4.93 1.00 9.16
C ALA A 30 -4.60 0.87 10.66
N ASP A 31 -5.28 1.67 11.47
CA ASP A 31 -5.23 1.59 12.94
C ASP A 31 -6.42 0.78 13.46
N ASP A 32 -6.54 0.74 14.79
CA ASP A 32 -7.58 -0.02 15.48
C ASP A 32 -8.95 0.66 15.47
N ASP A 33 -9.00 1.94 15.12
CA ASP A 33 -10.18 2.80 15.16
C ASP A 33 -10.87 2.93 13.79
N VAL A 34 -10.23 2.48 12.71
CA VAL A 34 -10.83 2.43 11.37
C VAL A 34 -11.50 1.08 11.05
N ILE A 35 -12.28 1.07 9.96
CA ILE A 35 -12.90 -0.15 9.42
C ILE A 35 -11.92 -1.01 8.60
N TYR A 36 -10.77 -0.46 8.22
CA TYR A 36 -9.81 -1.13 7.34
C TYR A 36 -8.94 -2.16 8.08
N GLN A 37 -8.47 -3.16 7.35
CA GLN A 37 -7.54 -4.18 7.85
C GLN A 37 -6.09 -3.73 7.69
N ASN A 38 -5.27 -3.99 8.70
CA ASN A 38 -3.84 -3.68 8.67
C ASN A 38 -3.01 -4.93 8.34
N ARG A 39 -1.97 -4.78 7.51
CA ARG A 39 -1.02 -5.83 7.13
C ARG A 39 -1.67 -7.10 6.55
N VAL A 40 -2.72 -6.92 5.76
CA VAL A 40 -3.36 -8.01 4.99
C VAL A 40 -2.93 -7.94 3.53
N SER A 41 -3.22 -9.00 2.76
CA SER A 41 -2.96 -9.03 1.32
C SER A 41 -3.68 -7.88 0.61
N ARG A 42 -3.06 -7.31 -0.43
CA ARG A 42 -3.73 -6.37 -1.35
C ARG A 42 -4.84 -7.00 -2.19
N THR A 43 -4.95 -8.33 -2.16
CA THR A 43 -6.06 -9.06 -2.79
C THR A 43 -7.28 -9.19 -1.87
N SER A 44 -7.18 -8.81 -0.59
CA SER A 44 -8.26 -8.94 0.40
C SER A 44 -9.53 -8.19 0.01
N THR A 45 -10.64 -8.51 0.68
CA THR A 45 -11.95 -7.90 0.44
C THR A 45 -11.85 -6.38 0.36
N VAL A 46 -12.43 -5.81 -0.70
CA VAL A 46 -12.29 -4.40 -0.99
C VAL A 46 -13.49 -3.61 -0.46
N LEU A 47 -13.23 -2.52 0.27
CA LEU A 47 -14.29 -1.60 0.70
C LEU A 47 -14.44 -0.48 -0.33
N ILE A 48 -15.64 -0.34 -0.86
CA ILE A 48 -15.97 0.61 -1.93
C ILE A 48 -16.96 1.65 -1.39
N PRO A 49 -16.57 2.92 -1.27
CA PRO A 49 -17.51 3.99 -0.96
C PRO A 49 -18.62 4.07 -2.01
N TYR A 50 -19.87 4.18 -1.58
CA TYR A 50 -21.03 4.18 -2.48
C TYR A 50 -20.99 5.32 -3.50
N ASP A 51 -20.52 6.51 -3.11
CA ASP A 51 -20.30 7.65 -4.00
C ASP A 51 -19.27 7.36 -5.12
N ARG A 52 -18.41 6.35 -4.93
CA ARG A 52 -17.42 5.90 -5.91
C ARG A 52 -17.88 4.69 -6.70
N TRP A 53 -18.95 4.01 -6.30
CA TRP A 53 -19.45 2.81 -6.98
C TRP A 53 -19.66 3.03 -8.49
N PRO A 54 -20.34 4.09 -8.98
CA PRO A 54 -20.58 4.27 -10.41
C PRO A 54 -19.32 4.36 -11.27
N ASN A 55 -18.21 4.84 -10.69
CA ASN A 55 -16.98 5.14 -11.43
C ASN A 55 -15.83 4.18 -11.12
N CYS A 56 -15.89 3.46 -10.00
CA CYS A 56 -14.79 2.67 -9.47
C CYS A 56 -15.16 1.21 -9.17
N ALA A 57 -16.38 0.76 -9.47
CA ALA A 57 -16.78 -0.64 -9.33
C ALA A 57 -16.02 -1.59 -10.28
N ASN A 58 -15.44 -1.06 -11.36
CA ASN A 58 -14.65 -1.84 -12.30
C ASN A 58 -13.29 -2.21 -11.69
N THR A 59 -12.95 -3.49 -11.81
CA THR A 59 -11.66 -4.05 -11.43
C THR A 59 -10.56 -3.64 -12.42
N PRO A 60 -9.29 -3.57 -11.97
CA PRO A 60 -8.19 -3.17 -12.84
C PRO A 60 -7.99 -4.13 -14.02
N ASN A 61 -7.48 -3.60 -15.14
CA ASN A 61 -6.88 -4.35 -16.25
C ASN A 61 -7.73 -5.50 -16.84
N GLY A 62 -9.05 -5.31 -16.95
CA GLY A 62 -9.92 -6.31 -17.57
C GLY A 62 -10.14 -7.56 -16.71
N GLU A 63 -9.74 -7.53 -15.43
CA GLU A 63 -10.25 -8.48 -14.45
C GLU A 63 -11.78 -8.42 -14.43
N LEU A 64 -12.41 -9.58 -14.19
CA LEU A 64 -13.88 -9.66 -14.11
C LEU A 64 -14.40 -9.34 -12.71
N ASN A 65 -13.62 -9.63 -11.66
CA ASN A 65 -14.04 -9.50 -10.26
C ASN A 65 -12.84 -9.30 -9.32
N PHE A 66 -13.06 -8.66 -8.18
CA PHE A 66 -12.08 -8.63 -7.08
C PHE A 66 -11.88 -10.04 -6.53
N GLU A 67 -10.63 -10.50 -6.42
CA GLU A 67 -10.34 -11.89 -6.01
C GLU A 67 -10.99 -12.28 -4.68
N ASN A 68 -11.04 -11.33 -3.72
CA ASN A 68 -11.71 -11.53 -2.44
C ASN A 68 -13.03 -10.78 -2.25
N GLY A 69 -13.69 -10.44 -3.36
CA GLY A 69 -14.97 -9.74 -3.37
C GLY A 69 -14.85 -8.31 -2.85
N PHE A 70 -16.02 -7.68 -2.70
CA PHE A 70 -16.12 -6.31 -2.23
C PHE A 70 -17.24 -6.17 -1.19
N ILE A 71 -17.22 -5.02 -0.50
CA ILE A 71 -18.31 -4.54 0.33
C ILE A 71 -18.50 -3.07 -0.03
N VAL A 72 -19.71 -2.69 -0.42
CA VAL A 72 -20.07 -1.28 -0.58
C VAL A 72 -20.41 -0.69 0.78
N ILE A 73 -19.83 0.48 1.09
CA ILE A 73 -20.14 1.23 2.30
C ILE A 73 -20.87 2.52 1.94
N ILE A 74 -22.02 2.74 2.56
CA ILE A 74 -22.87 3.93 2.36
C ILE A 74 -23.01 4.67 3.70
N SER A 75 -22.97 6.00 3.69
CA SER A 75 -23.19 6.78 4.91
C SER A 75 -24.66 6.70 5.35
N PRO A 76 -24.96 6.86 6.65
CA PRO A 76 -26.33 6.89 7.14
C PRO A 76 -27.14 8.01 6.49
N GLU A 77 -26.56 9.20 6.34
CA GLU A 77 -27.22 10.31 5.66
C GLU A 77 -27.65 9.94 4.24
N THR A 78 -26.76 9.39 3.41
CA THR A 78 -27.11 8.99 2.04
C THR A 78 -28.16 7.89 2.02
N TYR A 79 -28.09 6.93 2.95
CA TYR A 79 -29.06 5.83 3.00
C TYR A 79 -30.44 6.30 3.47
N PHE A 80 -30.54 7.08 4.54
CA PHE A 80 -31.84 7.42 5.14
C PHE A 80 -32.47 8.71 4.61
N CYS A 81 -31.72 9.59 3.94
CA CYS A 81 -32.27 10.81 3.35
C CYS A 81 -32.67 10.66 1.87
N ASN A 82 -32.36 9.54 1.23
CA ASN A 82 -32.77 9.27 -0.15
C ASN A 82 -33.93 8.26 -0.16
N ASP A 83 -35.15 8.76 -0.42
CA ASP A 83 -36.36 7.94 -0.50
C ASP A 83 -36.30 6.83 -1.56
N ASN A 84 -35.41 6.95 -2.56
CA ASN A 84 -35.24 5.97 -3.63
C ASN A 84 -34.03 5.05 -3.43
N ILE A 85 -33.32 5.11 -2.30
CA ILE A 85 -32.03 4.42 -2.15
C ILE A 85 -32.12 2.91 -2.41
N ASP A 86 -33.18 2.25 -1.94
CA ASP A 86 -33.31 0.81 -2.09
C ASP A 86 -33.49 0.41 -3.57
N GLN A 87 -34.16 1.26 -4.36
CA GLN A 87 -34.30 1.06 -5.80
C GLN A 87 -32.98 1.31 -6.53
N GLU A 88 -32.25 2.36 -6.16
CA GLU A 88 -30.93 2.68 -6.72
C GLU A 88 -29.92 1.57 -6.45
N LEU A 89 -29.84 1.09 -5.20
CA LEU A 89 -29.01 -0.04 -4.81
C LEU A 89 -29.36 -1.27 -5.65
N LYS A 90 -30.64 -1.65 -5.70
CA LYS A 90 -31.10 -2.82 -6.46
C LYS A 90 -30.76 -2.72 -7.95
N SER A 91 -30.96 -1.54 -8.56
CA SER A 91 -30.63 -1.28 -9.97
C SER A 91 -29.13 -1.41 -10.25
N SER A 92 -28.31 -1.20 -9.22
CA SER A 92 -26.85 -1.33 -9.26
C SER A 92 -26.34 -2.71 -8.82
N GLY A 93 -27.23 -3.69 -8.58
CA GLY A 93 -26.88 -5.01 -8.07
C GLY A 93 -26.48 -5.03 -6.58
N LEU A 94 -26.71 -3.94 -5.87
CA LEU A 94 -26.36 -3.74 -4.47
C LEU A 94 -27.55 -4.05 -3.56
N HIS A 95 -27.27 -4.75 -2.46
CA HIS A 95 -28.28 -5.19 -1.50
C HIS A 95 -27.74 -5.06 -0.08
N LEU A 96 -28.47 -4.31 0.76
CA LEU A 96 -28.12 -4.10 2.15
C LEU A 96 -28.01 -5.43 2.91
N GLY A 97 -26.91 -5.62 3.63
CA GLY A 97 -26.59 -6.84 4.38
C GLY A 97 -26.12 -8.04 3.56
N ILE A 98 -26.20 -7.97 2.23
CA ILE A 98 -25.65 -9.01 1.34
C ILE A 98 -24.27 -8.58 0.82
N ASN A 99 -24.15 -7.38 0.24
CA ASN A 99 -22.90 -6.85 -0.31
C ASN A 99 -22.70 -5.35 -0.02
N THR A 100 -23.66 -4.74 0.68
CA THR A 100 -23.67 -3.33 1.04
C THR A 100 -23.93 -3.18 2.53
N LEU A 101 -23.26 -2.23 3.18
CA LEU A 101 -23.44 -1.88 4.59
C LEU A 101 -23.64 -0.38 4.77
N VAL A 102 -24.51 0.00 5.72
CA VAL A 102 -24.49 1.37 6.26
C VAL A 102 -23.31 1.51 7.23
N PHE A 103 -22.44 2.49 7.00
CA PHE A 103 -21.23 2.72 7.78
C PHE A 103 -21.33 3.98 8.65
N TYR A 104 -21.43 3.80 9.96
CA TYR A 104 -21.54 4.88 10.93
C TYR A 104 -20.16 5.36 11.39
N GLU A 105 -19.82 6.60 11.07
CA GLU A 105 -18.55 7.25 11.46
C GLU A 105 -18.75 8.39 12.46
N THR A 106 -19.94 9.00 12.51
CA THR A 106 -20.21 10.17 13.35
C THR A 106 -21.22 9.87 14.47
N ARG A 107 -21.12 10.60 15.58
CA ARG A 107 -22.10 10.53 16.68
C ARG A 107 -23.46 11.05 16.25
N THR A 108 -23.48 12.08 15.41
CA THR A 108 -24.70 12.69 14.89
C THR A 108 -25.51 11.66 14.12
N ASP A 109 -24.89 10.94 13.18
CA ASP A 109 -25.57 9.93 12.39
C ASP A 109 -26.03 8.75 13.25
N TRP A 110 -25.19 8.29 14.18
CA TRP A 110 -25.55 7.22 15.11
C TRP A 110 -26.80 7.55 15.93
N ASN A 111 -26.89 8.79 16.43
CA ASN A 111 -28.04 9.20 17.24
C ASN A 111 -29.30 9.39 16.41
N LYS A 112 -29.17 9.97 15.21
CA LYS A 112 -30.30 10.28 14.32
C LYS A 112 -30.88 9.01 13.68
N TYR A 113 -30.03 8.08 13.28
CA TYR A 113 -30.39 6.87 12.55
C TYR A 113 -29.93 5.63 13.30
N ASN A 114 -30.32 5.49 14.58
CA ASN A 114 -29.75 4.44 15.42
C ASN A 114 -30.12 3.03 14.92
N PRO A 115 -29.15 2.22 14.44
CA PRO A 115 -29.44 0.92 13.86
C PRO A 115 -29.90 -0.12 14.89
N GLU A 116 -29.51 0.05 16.16
CA GLU A 116 -29.92 -0.86 17.24
C GLU A 116 -31.41 -0.69 17.58
N ILE A 117 -31.94 0.54 17.52
CA ILE A 117 -33.37 0.83 17.69
C ILE A 117 -34.20 0.23 16.54
N MET A 118 -33.63 0.20 15.34
CA MET A 118 -34.23 -0.39 14.14
C MET A 118 -34.17 -1.93 14.11
N GLY A 119 -33.55 -2.57 15.12
CA GLY A 119 -33.38 -4.02 15.17
C GLY A 119 -32.36 -4.56 14.15
N TRP A 120 -31.47 -3.72 13.62
CA TRP A 120 -30.43 -4.16 12.70
C TRP A 120 -29.29 -4.86 13.43
N THR A 121 -28.61 -5.76 12.73
CA THR A 121 -27.45 -6.47 13.25
C THR A 121 -26.15 -5.96 12.61
N ALA A 122 -25.08 -5.94 13.40
CA ALA A 122 -23.77 -5.53 12.91
C ALA A 122 -23.13 -6.64 12.07
N ALA A 123 -22.56 -6.31 10.93
CA ALA A 123 -21.92 -7.25 10.03
C ALA A 123 -20.66 -7.90 10.63
N GLN A 124 -20.43 -9.17 10.30
CA GLN A 124 -19.27 -9.95 10.79
C GLN A 124 -18.59 -10.78 9.70
N SER A 125 -19.21 -10.93 8.53
CA SER A 125 -18.63 -11.62 7.38
C SER A 125 -18.07 -10.64 6.37
N ARG A 126 -16.88 -10.95 5.84
CA ARG A 126 -16.26 -10.19 4.72
C ARG A 126 -16.71 -10.69 3.34
N ARG A 127 -17.58 -11.69 3.33
CA ARG A 127 -18.12 -12.31 2.12
C ARG A 127 -19.62 -12.28 2.18
N GLU A 128 -20.25 -12.14 1.03
CA GLU A 128 -21.70 -12.14 0.91
C GLU A 128 -22.27 -13.51 1.34
N PRO A 129 -23.32 -13.56 2.18
CA PRO A 129 -23.94 -12.44 2.89
C PRO A 129 -23.11 -11.95 4.09
N LEU A 130 -23.14 -10.64 4.37
CA LEU A 130 -22.26 -9.99 5.37
C LEU A 130 -22.65 -10.27 6.83
N GLY A 131 -23.83 -10.86 7.05
CA GLY A 131 -24.33 -11.24 8.37
C GLY A 131 -24.87 -10.08 9.21
N GLY A 132 -25.07 -8.92 8.60
CA GLY A 132 -25.68 -7.74 9.23
C GLY A 132 -25.73 -6.55 8.27
N GLN A 133 -26.54 -5.55 8.59
CA GLN A 133 -26.84 -4.41 7.73
C GLN A 133 -25.87 -3.24 7.91
N TYR A 134 -25.15 -3.20 9.04
CA TYR A 134 -24.32 -2.03 9.36
C TYR A 134 -22.98 -2.37 10.01
N VAL A 135 -22.13 -1.36 10.07
CA VAL A 135 -20.85 -1.35 10.76
C VAL A 135 -20.63 0.04 11.36
N ALA A 136 -19.94 0.13 12.49
CA ALA A 136 -19.72 1.41 13.17
C ALA A 136 -18.29 1.58 13.67
N ARG A 137 -17.74 2.77 13.44
CA ARG A 137 -16.46 3.28 13.95
C ARG A 137 -16.66 4.74 14.38
N VAL A 138 -17.42 4.94 15.45
CA VAL A 138 -17.70 6.28 15.97
C VAL A 138 -16.72 6.61 17.10
N PRO A 139 -15.93 7.69 17.00
CA PRO A 139 -14.99 8.07 18.04
C PRO A 139 -15.71 8.46 19.33
N ALA A 140 -14.95 8.46 20.43
CA ALA A 140 -15.44 8.99 21.70
C ALA A 140 -15.60 10.51 21.57
N THR A 141 -16.56 11.05 22.31
CA THR A 141 -16.73 12.49 22.48
C THR A 141 -16.84 12.81 23.97
N THR A 142 -16.21 13.91 24.39
CA THR A 142 -16.29 14.44 25.76
C THR A 142 -17.48 15.38 25.95
N SER A 143 -18.21 15.71 24.88
CA SER A 143 -19.28 16.71 24.90
C SER A 143 -20.63 16.20 25.40
N VAL A 144 -20.76 14.89 25.69
CA VAL A 144 -22.00 14.26 26.17
C VAL A 144 -21.69 13.15 27.18
N GLU A 145 -22.57 13.02 28.18
CA GLU A 145 -22.55 11.92 29.14
C GLU A 145 -22.71 10.58 28.41
N ASN A 146 -21.90 9.56 28.77
CA ASN A 146 -21.78 8.28 28.03
C ASN A 146 -21.28 8.39 26.57
N GLY A 147 -20.48 9.41 26.25
CA GLY A 147 -19.84 9.61 24.93
C GLY A 147 -18.72 8.62 24.56
N GLY A 148 -18.69 7.40 25.12
CA GLY A 148 -17.66 6.39 24.82
C GLY A 148 -17.65 5.95 23.36
N LYS A 149 -16.53 5.39 22.87
CA LYS A 149 -16.38 4.90 21.49
C LYS A 149 -17.48 3.89 21.14
N ILE A 150 -18.02 3.95 19.93
CA ILE A 150 -18.94 2.93 19.40
C ILE A 150 -18.23 2.17 18.30
N ILE A 151 -17.92 0.92 18.59
CA ILE A 151 -17.31 -0.02 17.65
C ILE A 151 -18.26 -1.21 17.51
N ARG A 152 -18.83 -1.38 16.31
CA ARG A 152 -19.73 -2.48 15.95
C ARG A 152 -19.28 -3.10 14.63
N GLY A 153 -19.39 -4.41 14.54
CA GLY A 153 -18.97 -5.17 13.36
C GLY A 153 -17.45 -5.26 13.23
N PHE A 154 -16.95 -6.43 12.82
CA PHE A 154 -15.52 -6.64 12.55
C PHE A 154 -14.61 -6.19 13.70
N ASN A 155 -14.99 -6.50 14.94
CA ASN A 155 -14.38 -5.96 16.16
C ASN A 155 -13.82 -7.04 17.09
N THR A 156 -13.79 -8.30 16.64
CA THR A 156 -13.12 -9.39 17.35
C THR A 156 -11.68 -9.52 16.89
N THR A 157 -10.81 -10.16 17.68
CA THR A 157 -9.40 -10.39 17.31
C THR A 157 -9.25 -11.11 15.97
N SER A 158 -10.15 -12.05 15.63
CA SER A 158 -10.14 -12.80 14.38
C SER A 158 -10.87 -12.09 13.23
N SER A 159 -11.79 -11.17 13.53
CA SER A 159 -12.58 -10.43 12.53
C SER A 159 -12.26 -8.94 12.43
N LYS A 160 -11.13 -8.47 13.00
CA LYS A 160 -10.81 -7.05 13.02
C LYS A 160 -10.66 -6.46 11.60
N GLY A 161 -11.44 -5.41 11.33
CA GLY A 161 -11.51 -4.73 10.04
C GLY A 161 -12.24 -5.53 8.95
N ALA A 162 -12.99 -4.83 8.10
CA ALA A 162 -13.87 -5.42 7.09
C ALA A 162 -13.16 -5.69 5.76
N GLY A 163 -12.09 -4.96 5.45
CA GLY A 163 -11.38 -5.08 4.18
C GLY A 163 -10.28 -4.05 4.00
N ILE A 164 -9.81 -3.88 2.77
CA ILE A 164 -8.80 -2.88 2.37
C ILE A 164 -9.47 -1.71 1.65
N ARG A 165 -8.75 -0.59 1.50
CA ARG A 165 -9.25 0.53 0.68
C ARG A 165 -9.19 0.14 -0.80
N LEU A 166 -10.18 0.57 -1.58
CA LEU A 166 -10.26 0.27 -3.01
C LEU A 166 -8.99 0.59 -3.80
N TYR A 167 -8.38 1.76 -3.55
CA TYR A 167 -7.15 2.17 -4.22
C TYR A 167 -5.91 1.37 -3.82
N GLU A 168 -5.98 0.53 -2.78
CA GLU A 168 -4.88 -0.34 -2.36
C GLU A 168 -4.88 -1.69 -3.08
N TYR A 169 -5.99 -2.04 -3.75
CA TYR A 169 -6.17 -3.34 -4.38
C TYR A 169 -5.15 -3.60 -5.48
N ALA A 170 -4.66 -4.84 -5.50
CA ALA A 170 -3.90 -5.42 -6.59
C ALA A 170 -4.15 -6.93 -6.60
N SER A 171 -4.34 -7.51 -7.79
CA SER A 171 -4.50 -8.96 -7.94
C SER A 171 -3.24 -9.72 -7.60
N SER A 172 -3.38 -11.03 -7.38
CA SER A 172 -2.29 -11.95 -7.10
C SER A 172 -1.25 -11.94 -8.22
N GLU A 173 -1.68 -11.84 -9.48
CA GLU A 173 -0.80 -11.69 -10.63
C GLU A 173 0.00 -10.38 -10.56
N MET A 174 -0.70 -9.26 -10.34
CA MET A 174 -0.07 -7.95 -10.24
C MET A 174 0.97 -7.91 -9.11
N ILE A 175 0.62 -8.44 -7.94
CA ILE A 175 1.53 -8.55 -6.78
C ILE A 175 2.76 -9.41 -7.13
N SER A 176 2.56 -10.52 -7.85
CA SER A 176 3.66 -11.40 -8.28
C SER A 176 4.63 -10.64 -9.20
N ASN A 177 4.11 -9.95 -10.21
CA ASN A 177 4.90 -9.17 -11.16
C ASN A 177 5.63 -8.01 -10.47
N CYS A 178 4.97 -7.29 -9.57
CA CYS A 178 5.59 -6.27 -8.73
C CYS A 178 6.77 -6.82 -7.92
N ARG A 179 6.63 -7.99 -7.30
CA ARG A 179 7.70 -8.61 -6.51
C ARG A 179 8.89 -9.01 -7.37
N LEU A 180 8.66 -9.59 -8.54
CA LEU A 180 9.73 -9.91 -9.51
C LEU A 180 10.50 -8.64 -9.90
N GLN A 181 9.79 -7.59 -10.29
CA GLN A 181 10.39 -6.34 -10.75
C GLN A 181 11.17 -5.63 -9.63
N LEU A 182 10.60 -5.58 -8.41
CA LEU A 182 11.26 -5.02 -7.24
C LEU A 182 12.52 -5.80 -6.86
N GLU A 183 12.50 -7.13 -6.98
CA GLU A 183 13.71 -7.91 -6.75
C GLU A 183 14.77 -7.64 -7.81
N PHE A 184 14.37 -7.52 -9.08
CA PHE A 184 15.28 -7.11 -10.15
C PHE A 184 15.96 -5.77 -9.82
N PHE A 185 15.22 -4.78 -9.34
CA PHE A 185 15.80 -3.50 -8.92
C PHE A 185 16.77 -3.62 -7.74
N TYR A 186 16.60 -4.59 -6.85
CA TYR A 186 17.63 -4.83 -5.83
C TYR A 186 18.95 -5.27 -6.48
N TRP A 187 18.90 -6.18 -7.47
CA TRP A 187 20.07 -6.66 -8.19
C TRP A 187 20.72 -5.60 -9.11
N CYS A 188 19.99 -4.53 -9.43
CA CYS A 188 20.50 -3.35 -10.14
C CYS A 188 21.10 -2.27 -9.20
N CYS A 189 21.10 -2.47 -7.88
CA CYS A 189 21.85 -1.60 -6.97
C CYS A 189 23.36 -1.80 -7.18
N PHE A 190 24.15 -0.72 -7.10
CA PHE A 190 25.55 -0.73 -7.55
C PHE A 190 26.48 -1.65 -6.74
N ASP A 191 26.07 -2.09 -5.55
CA ASP A 191 26.84 -2.93 -4.63
C ASP A 191 26.10 -4.23 -4.24
N SER A 192 25.04 -4.61 -4.98
CA SER A 192 24.13 -5.71 -4.60
C SER A 192 24.84 -7.04 -4.33
N GLU A 193 25.88 -7.38 -5.10
CA GLU A 193 26.59 -8.65 -4.94
C GLU A 193 27.38 -8.69 -3.64
N ASN A 194 28.19 -7.66 -3.39
CA ASN A 194 28.99 -7.52 -2.17
C ASN A 194 28.09 -7.56 -0.93
N THR A 195 27.01 -6.76 -0.92
CA THR A 195 26.06 -6.75 0.19
C THR A 195 25.40 -8.12 0.40
N SER A 196 25.08 -8.84 -0.69
CA SER A 196 24.45 -10.17 -0.57
C SER A 196 25.42 -11.21 -0.01
N ILE A 197 26.72 -11.12 -0.34
CA ILE A 197 27.79 -11.95 0.25
C ILE A 197 27.93 -11.63 1.75
N GLU A 198 27.99 -10.35 2.12
CA GLU A 198 28.03 -9.90 3.52
C GLU A 198 26.82 -10.42 4.33
N ASN A 199 25.68 -10.65 3.65
CA ASN A 199 24.45 -11.19 4.23
C ASN A 199 24.27 -12.71 4.02
N GLY A 200 25.35 -13.43 3.70
CA GLY A 200 25.41 -14.89 3.78
C GLY A 200 25.07 -15.67 2.50
N MET A 201 24.95 -15.01 1.35
CA MET A 201 24.83 -15.71 0.06
C MET A 201 26.20 -16.09 -0.51
N SER A 202 26.27 -17.22 -1.21
CA SER A 202 27.46 -17.54 -2.02
C SER A 202 27.42 -16.82 -3.38
N ALA A 203 28.58 -16.64 -4.02
CA ALA A 203 28.66 -16.03 -5.35
C ALA A 203 27.87 -16.83 -6.41
N ASP A 204 27.86 -18.16 -6.31
CA ASP A 204 27.09 -19.02 -7.22
C ASP A 204 25.57 -18.88 -7.00
N ASP A 205 25.11 -18.78 -5.75
CA ASP A 205 23.71 -18.51 -5.44
C ASP A 205 23.24 -17.15 -5.98
N ILE A 206 24.08 -16.11 -5.84
CA ILE A 206 23.80 -14.77 -6.35
C ILE A 206 23.66 -14.80 -7.87
N ARG A 207 24.63 -15.42 -8.57
CA ARG A 207 24.62 -15.54 -10.02
C ARG A 207 23.35 -16.24 -10.51
N GLN A 208 23.02 -17.41 -9.95
CA GLN A 208 21.82 -18.16 -10.31
C GLN A 208 20.53 -17.38 -10.02
N ARG A 209 20.47 -16.63 -8.91
CA ARG A 209 19.29 -15.83 -8.56
C ARG A 209 19.10 -14.66 -9.50
N LYS A 210 20.16 -13.94 -9.85
CA LYS A 210 20.13 -12.85 -10.84
C LYS A 210 19.66 -13.35 -12.20
N GLU A 211 20.26 -14.43 -12.70
CA GLU A 211 19.85 -15.08 -13.96
C GLU A 211 18.37 -15.47 -13.95
N TYR A 212 17.91 -16.07 -12.85
CA TYR A 212 16.50 -16.45 -12.68
C TYR A 212 15.55 -15.25 -12.70
N ILE A 213 15.82 -14.23 -11.88
CA ILE A 213 14.94 -13.05 -11.79
C ILE A 213 14.91 -12.29 -13.11
N GLN A 214 16.05 -12.16 -13.79
CA GLN A 214 16.10 -11.54 -15.11
C GLN A 214 15.26 -12.32 -16.13
N SER A 215 15.39 -13.65 -16.18
CA SER A 215 14.59 -14.51 -17.06
C SER A 215 13.09 -14.39 -16.81
N GLU A 216 12.66 -14.43 -15.54
CA GLU A 216 11.24 -14.27 -15.19
C GLU A 216 10.73 -12.87 -15.54
N CYS A 217 11.52 -11.82 -15.27
CA CYS A 217 11.12 -10.46 -15.64
C CYS A 217 11.02 -10.29 -17.16
N GLN A 218 11.89 -10.93 -17.95
CA GLN A 218 11.79 -10.92 -19.42
C GLN A 218 10.52 -11.63 -19.89
N LYS A 219 10.21 -12.79 -19.30
CA LYS A 219 9.02 -13.58 -19.63
C LYS A 219 7.71 -12.81 -19.41
N PHE A 220 7.65 -11.97 -18.38
CA PHE A 220 6.47 -11.17 -18.04
C PHE A 220 6.54 -9.71 -18.54
N ASP A 221 7.48 -9.39 -19.45
CA ASP A 221 7.67 -8.04 -20.02
C ASP A 221 7.83 -6.93 -18.96
N LEU A 222 8.66 -7.20 -17.95
CA LEU A 222 8.89 -6.32 -16.79
C LEU A 222 10.18 -5.50 -16.88
N LEU A 223 10.91 -5.57 -18.02
CA LEU A 223 12.24 -4.97 -18.20
C LEU A 223 12.28 -3.87 -19.29
N ASP A 224 11.16 -3.24 -19.62
CA ASP A 224 11.14 -2.11 -20.56
C ASP A 224 11.98 -0.94 -20.00
N ARG A 225 13.19 -0.82 -20.53
CA ARG A 225 14.18 0.15 -20.05
C ARG A 225 13.70 1.60 -20.21
N HIS A 226 12.93 1.90 -21.25
CA HIS A 226 12.41 3.26 -21.45
C HIS A 226 11.45 3.62 -20.32
N LYS A 227 10.46 2.76 -20.05
CA LYS A 227 9.48 2.95 -18.98
C LYS A 227 10.15 3.06 -17.61
N LEU A 228 11.16 2.23 -17.33
CA LEU A 228 11.88 2.24 -16.04
C LEU A 228 12.66 3.54 -15.81
N ILE A 229 13.26 4.10 -16.85
CA ILE A 229 13.99 5.37 -16.78
C ILE A 229 13.02 6.54 -16.64
N GLU A 230 11.95 6.55 -17.44
CA GLU A 230 10.90 7.57 -17.40
C GLU A 230 10.25 7.63 -16.01
N ALA A 231 9.97 6.48 -15.41
CA ALA A 231 9.44 6.34 -14.06
C ALA A 231 10.46 6.64 -12.94
N ARG A 232 11.71 7.01 -13.28
CA ARG A 232 12.80 7.30 -12.32
C ARG A 232 13.13 6.14 -11.39
N ILE A 233 13.01 4.90 -11.88
CA ILE A 233 13.33 3.69 -11.10
C ILE A 233 14.80 3.30 -11.29
N ILE A 234 15.29 3.40 -12.53
CA ILE A 234 16.70 3.21 -12.88
C ILE A 234 17.24 4.44 -13.61
N ASN A 235 18.56 4.64 -13.59
CA ASN A 235 19.23 5.66 -14.39
C ASN A 235 19.62 5.15 -15.79
N GLN A 236 20.30 6.00 -16.56
CA GLN A 236 20.81 5.65 -17.89
C GLN A 236 21.85 4.52 -17.87
N ASP A 237 22.53 4.27 -16.74
CA ASP A 237 23.46 3.14 -16.62
C ASP A 237 22.73 1.82 -16.29
N GLY A 238 21.41 1.85 -16.10
CA GLY A 238 20.61 0.70 -15.65
C GLY A 238 20.73 0.41 -14.14
N LEU A 239 21.24 1.37 -13.36
CA LEU A 239 21.35 1.26 -11.91
C LEU A 239 20.11 1.80 -11.23
N THR A 240 19.65 1.14 -10.17
CA THR A 240 18.50 1.57 -9.37
C THR A 240 18.80 2.89 -8.67
N ILE A 241 17.86 3.83 -8.74
CA ILE A 241 17.96 5.16 -8.12
C ILE A 241 16.76 5.43 -7.21
N CYS A 242 16.91 6.40 -6.31
CA CYS A 242 15.76 6.93 -5.59
C CYS A 242 14.91 7.81 -6.52
N PRO A 243 13.58 7.60 -6.63
CA PRO A 243 12.74 8.36 -7.55
C PRO A 243 12.69 9.88 -7.30
N LEU A 244 12.91 10.31 -6.06
CA LEU A 244 12.89 11.71 -5.69
C LEU A 244 14.26 12.38 -5.85
N CYS A 245 15.30 11.89 -5.15
CA CYS A 245 16.62 12.53 -5.14
C CYS A 245 17.54 12.07 -6.28
N LEU A 246 17.15 11.05 -7.04
CA LEU A 246 17.88 10.50 -8.19
C LEU A 246 19.26 9.88 -7.87
N GLU A 247 19.62 9.80 -6.59
CA GLU A 247 20.85 9.12 -6.15
C GLU A 247 20.79 7.62 -6.42
N LYS A 248 21.94 7.05 -6.81
CA LYS A 248 22.14 5.59 -6.95
C LYS A 248 21.93 4.92 -5.60
N LEU A 249 21.08 3.90 -5.57
CA LEU A 249 20.79 3.18 -4.33
C LEU A 249 21.86 2.15 -4.01
N SER A 250 22.33 2.19 -2.76
CA SER A 250 23.08 1.10 -2.15
C SER A 250 22.13 0.04 -1.62
N SER A 251 22.40 -1.21 -1.97
CA SER A 251 21.72 -2.39 -1.45
C SER A 251 21.91 -2.55 0.07
N ARG A 252 22.96 -1.97 0.67
CA ARG A 252 23.17 -1.98 2.13
C ARG A 252 22.01 -1.34 2.88
N GLY A 253 21.37 -0.32 2.29
CA GLY A 253 20.21 0.36 2.88
C GLY A 253 18.95 -0.52 3.04
N PHE A 254 18.95 -1.75 2.49
CA PHE A 254 17.92 -2.76 2.76
C PHE A 254 18.12 -3.51 4.07
N PHE A 255 19.34 -3.47 4.62
CA PHE A 255 19.76 -4.18 5.83
C PHE A 255 20.08 -3.22 6.97
N SER A 256 20.53 -2.00 6.63
CA SER A 256 20.81 -0.92 7.59
C SER A 256 19.54 -0.26 8.12
N ARG A 257 19.44 -0.15 9.45
CA ARG A 257 18.42 0.64 10.14
C ARG A 257 18.80 2.13 10.11
N LEU A 258 17.80 3.01 10.21
CA LEU A 258 18.05 4.45 10.30
C LEU A 258 18.72 4.80 11.62
N GLU A 259 19.79 5.61 11.55
CA GLU A 259 20.43 6.19 12.72
C GLU A 259 19.50 7.23 13.37
N GLN A 260 19.46 7.25 14.70
CA GLN A 260 18.68 8.24 15.44
C GLN A 260 19.41 9.59 15.44
N ALA A 261 18.66 10.67 15.25
CA ALA A 261 19.14 11.99 15.59
C ALA A 261 19.48 12.04 17.09
N GLU A 262 20.63 12.59 17.42
CA GLU A 262 21.10 12.74 18.80
C GLU A 262 20.02 13.39 19.68
N GLY A 263 19.72 12.78 20.84
CA GLY A 263 18.68 13.25 21.77
C GLY A 263 17.25 12.72 21.50
N ARG A 264 16.99 11.94 20.44
CA ARG A 264 15.67 11.29 20.21
C ARG A 264 15.75 9.77 20.38
N LYS A 265 15.33 9.24 21.53
CA LYS A 265 15.16 7.78 21.74
C LYS A 265 13.74 7.35 21.37
N VAL A 266 13.61 6.64 20.24
CA VAL A 266 12.40 5.90 19.87
C VAL A 266 12.61 4.42 20.16
N SER A 267 11.65 3.79 20.84
CA SER A 267 11.76 2.41 21.35
C SER A 267 11.63 1.30 20.30
N ASP A 268 11.08 1.60 19.11
CA ASP A 268 10.93 0.65 18.01
C ASP A 268 11.48 1.24 16.69
N LEU A 269 12.69 0.84 16.30
CA LEU A 269 13.27 1.18 15.00
C LEU A 269 13.53 -0.09 14.19
N THR A 270 12.47 -0.54 13.53
CA THR A 270 12.51 -1.59 12.51
C THR A 270 12.59 -1.03 11.08
N VAL A 271 12.69 0.30 10.94
CA VAL A 271 12.69 0.99 9.64
C VAL A 271 14.09 0.99 9.01
N THR A 272 14.18 0.47 7.79
CA THR A 272 15.40 0.46 6.98
C THR A 272 15.56 1.76 6.19
N GLN A 273 16.78 2.07 5.77
CA GLN A 273 17.10 3.28 4.99
C GLN A 273 16.38 3.33 3.63
N ILE A 274 16.17 2.17 2.99
CA ILE A 274 15.40 2.05 1.75
C ILE A 274 13.99 1.56 2.05
N ASN A 275 12.97 2.03 1.33
CA ASN A 275 11.58 1.55 1.41
C ASN A 275 10.93 1.44 0.04
N LEU A 276 9.81 0.71 -0.03
CA LEU A 276 8.95 0.66 -1.22
C LEU A 276 8.46 2.08 -1.53
N PHE A 277 8.62 2.50 -2.78
CA PHE A 277 8.25 3.81 -3.28
C PHE A 277 7.18 3.65 -4.37
N HIS A 278 6.07 4.38 -4.28
CA HIS A 278 5.11 4.49 -5.37
C HIS A 278 5.49 5.72 -6.19
N ILE A 279 5.70 5.57 -7.50
CA ILE A 279 6.08 6.67 -8.40
C ILE A 279 4.89 7.62 -8.55
N GLU A 280 3.73 7.05 -8.90
CA GLU A 280 2.41 7.66 -8.79
C GLU A 280 1.70 7.11 -7.56
N GLU A 281 1.12 7.99 -6.76
CA GLU A 281 0.40 7.68 -5.53
C GLU A 281 -0.85 6.82 -5.75
N LEU A 282 -1.29 6.12 -4.71
CA LEU A 282 -2.49 5.29 -4.78
C LEU A 282 -3.74 6.17 -4.87
N LYS A 283 -4.53 5.99 -5.93
CA LYS A 283 -5.76 6.74 -6.20
C LYS A 283 -6.92 5.82 -6.58
N TYR A 284 -8.13 6.24 -6.23
CA TYR A 284 -9.36 5.56 -6.67
C TYR A 284 -9.43 5.51 -8.20
N GLY A 285 -9.81 4.36 -8.74
CA GLY A 285 -9.98 4.14 -10.18
C GLY A 285 -8.69 3.91 -10.98
N VAL A 286 -7.50 4.08 -10.38
CA VAL A 286 -6.21 3.95 -11.09
C VAL A 286 -5.45 2.66 -10.73
N TYR A 287 -5.61 2.16 -9.50
CA TYR A 287 -4.98 0.92 -9.01
C TYR A 287 -3.45 0.89 -9.18
N ASN A 288 -2.80 1.90 -8.61
CA ASN A 288 -1.38 2.20 -8.84
C ASN A 288 -0.38 1.22 -8.19
N HIS A 289 -0.82 0.14 -7.54
CA HIS A 289 0.08 -0.91 -7.09
C HIS A 289 0.36 -1.92 -8.22
N ARG A 290 1.20 -1.50 -9.19
CA ARG A 290 1.48 -2.23 -10.43
C ARG A 290 2.96 -2.10 -10.87
N PRO A 291 3.49 -3.00 -11.73
CA PRO A 291 4.80 -2.84 -12.34
C PRO A 291 4.95 -1.48 -13.01
N TYR A 292 6.20 -1.01 -13.11
CA TYR A 292 6.56 0.32 -13.62
C TYR A 292 6.03 1.51 -12.81
N ASN A 293 5.25 1.28 -11.74
CA ASN A 293 4.85 2.31 -10.79
C ASN A 293 5.43 2.09 -9.38
N LEU A 294 6.15 0.99 -9.16
CA LEU A 294 6.83 0.70 -7.91
C LEU A 294 8.34 0.76 -8.09
N GLY A 295 9.01 1.33 -7.10
CA GLY A 295 10.47 1.36 -7.03
C GLY A 295 10.97 1.21 -5.60
N TRP A 296 12.28 1.27 -5.45
CA TRP A 296 12.93 1.46 -4.16
C TRP A 296 13.34 2.90 -4.01
N GLY A 297 13.30 3.44 -2.79
CA GLY A 297 13.80 4.79 -2.55
C GLY A 297 14.17 5.03 -1.10
N HIS A 298 14.89 6.10 -0.84
CA HIS A 298 15.27 6.50 0.51
C HIS A 298 14.02 6.75 1.37
N HIS A 299 14.08 6.32 2.62
CA HIS A 299 12.99 6.49 3.59
C HIS A 299 12.61 7.97 3.74
N HIS A 300 13.59 8.86 3.88
CA HIS A 300 13.31 10.29 4.02
C HIS A 300 12.60 10.84 2.78
N CYS A 301 12.99 10.44 1.56
CA CYS A 301 12.36 10.88 0.33
C CYS A 301 10.89 10.46 0.29
N ASN A 302 10.62 9.21 0.66
CA ASN A 302 9.28 8.66 0.70
C ASN A 302 8.40 9.39 1.74
N VAL A 303 8.97 9.68 2.91
CA VAL A 303 8.30 10.46 3.97
C VAL A 303 8.01 11.90 3.55
N VAL A 304 8.79 12.50 2.66
CA VAL A 304 8.51 13.86 2.16
C VAL A 304 7.46 13.84 1.04
N VAL A 305 7.54 12.87 0.11
CA VAL A 305 6.58 12.76 -1.00
C VAL A 305 5.19 12.39 -0.52
N LYS A 306 5.06 11.40 0.36
CA LYS A 306 3.77 10.90 0.88
C LYS A 306 2.74 10.72 -0.25
N ASP A 307 1.54 11.26 -0.06
CA ASP A 307 0.41 11.19 -0.98
C ASP A 307 0.38 12.38 -1.94
N SER A 308 1.34 13.31 -1.86
CA SER A 308 1.39 14.51 -2.70
C SER A 308 1.84 14.20 -4.13
N GLY A 309 2.62 13.13 -4.32
CA GLY A 309 3.26 12.83 -5.60
C GLY A 309 4.63 13.51 -5.75
N ILE A 310 5.47 12.96 -6.65
CA ILE A 310 6.85 13.42 -6.84
C ILE A 310 6.89 14.86 -7.38
N THR A 311 6.05 15.17 -8.37
CA THR A 311 6.06 16.46 -9.08
C THR A 311 5.67 17.60 -8.15
N GLU A 312 4.54 17.47 -7.48
CA GLU A 312 4.00 18.44 -6.52
C GLU A 312 4.98 18.68 -5.38
N THR A 313 5.68 17.62 -4.94
CA THR A 313 6.72 17.71 -3.91
C THR A 313 7.90 18.55 -4.38
N ILE A 314 8.39 18.32 -5.60
CA ILE A 314 9.51 19.09 -6.17
C ILE A 314 9.12 20.56 -6.33
N GLU A 315 7.92 20.84 -6.83
CA GLU A 315 7.42 22.21 -6.95
C GLU A 315 7.31 22.91 -5.60
N TRP A 316 6.81 22.20 -4.58
CA TRP A 316 6.74 22.72 -3.22
C TRP A 316 8.14 23.01 -2.65
N MET A 317 9.09 22.07 -2.79
CA MET A 317 10.48 22.27 -2.36
C MET A 317 11.09 23.50 -3.03
N TYR A 318 10.90 23.66 -4.35
CA TYR A 318 11.38 24.82 -5.09
C TYR A 318 10.82 26.13 -4.53
N ARG A 319 9.50 26.19 -4.27
CA ARG A 319 8.87 27.37 -3.66
C ARG A 319 9.43 27.67 -2.28
N VAL A 320 9.62 26.66 -1.42
CA VAL A 320 10.18 26.83 -0.07
C VAL A 320 11.59 27.40 -0.14
N VAL A 321 12.46 26.84 -0.98
CA VAL A 321 13.84 27.33 -1.14
C VAL A 321 13.83 28.78 -1.63
N LYS A 322 13.03 29.08 -2.66
CA LYS A 322 12.90 30.43 -3.22
C LYS A 322 12.49 31.45 -2.16
N VAL A 323 11.43 31.18 -1.40
CA VAL A 323 10.94 32.10 -0.35
C VAL A 323 12.00 32.34 0.72
N ASN A 324 12.77 31.32 1.12
CA ASN A 324 13.84 31.49 2.11
C ASN A 324 15.02 32.31 1.57
N ILE A 325 15.35 32.18 0.28
CA ILE A 325 16.37 33.02 -0.38
C ILE A 325 15.90 34.47 -0.44
N ASP A 326 14.67 34.69 -0.93
CA ASP A 326 14.11 36.04 -1.12
C ASP A 326 14.00 36.81 0.20
N ASN A 327 13.87 36.11 1.33
CA ASN A 327 13.79 36.71 2.67
C ASN A 327 15.13 36.64 3.46
N GLY A 328 16.23 36.20 2.83
CA GLY A 328 17.56 36.19 3.45
C GLY A 328 17.77 35.13 4.55
N TYR A 329 16.88 34.13 4.65
CA TYR A 329 16.99 33.03 5.61
C TYR A 329 17.82 31.84 5.11
N PHE A 330 18.12 31.79 3.81
CA PHE A 330 18.93 30.74 3.20
C PHE A 330 19.80 31.28 2.07
N THR A 331 21.09 30.91 2.06
CA THR A 331 22.01 31.18 0.95
C THR A 331 22.56 29.84 0.48
N PRO A 332 22.34 29.44 -0.78
CA PRO A 332 22.89 28.19 -1.30
C PRO A 332 24.43 28.24 -1.26
N GLU A 333 25.05 27.35 -0.50
CA GLU A 333 26.48 27.08 -0.65
C GLU A 333 26.66 26.18 -1.87
N ASN A 334 27.33 26.68 -2.91
CA ASN A 334 27.82 25.82 -3.99
C ASN A 334 28.92 24.93 -3.42
N LYS A 335 28.54 23.78 -2.85
CA LYS A 335 29.47 22.68 -2.65
C LYS A 335 29.65 22.03 -4.01
N SER A 336 30.63 22.52 -4.75
CA SER A 336 31.15 21.88 -5.95
C SER A 336 31.46 20.43 -5.60
N SER A 337 30.66 19.50 -6.10
CA SER A 337 30.86 18.06 -5.97
C SER A 337 32.02 17.58 -6.82
#